data_AF-A0A0R3GCU4-F1
#
_entry.id   AF-A0A0R3GCU4-F1
#
_cell.length_a   1.000
_cell.length_b   1.000
_cell.length_c   1.000
_cell.angle_alpha   90.00
_cell.angle_beta   90.00
_cell.angle_gamma   90.00
#
_symmetry.space_group_name_H-M   'P 1'
#
loop_
_entity.id
_entity.type
_entity.pdbx_description
1 polymer ?
#
loop_
_entity_poly.entity_id
_entity_poly.type
_entity_poly.pdbx_seq_one_letter_code
_entity_poly.pdbx_strand_id
1 'polypeptide(L)'
;MRSVSFVEDGPSDPGTAADDAEVRSRASAMVDPIVRDIAALGPPGWLEFTAVFALTIRAGSATCGFVTAQGAQPVTVPASVMAQAAQQRDVSAQVSAGPWWRMLLNVTNQGRLQVSYDYGDQPFPDDQLQPAENYRADLATYPRPQVPIWLAGYIAGPAAQGRTPAQASAAAAADIGAGRRGVVTDDIEPLAQTFIRWAVLAAVYSGARSPWGPRIDAGLAWYESDARSGSTLYLLPGDRAVLSGGRWNSPLLAAAYQRHQPLPDLYRGAPDWVNDTVLNSRNQNGLLSFCYWWTEGQWWRGDTDTFDELDDPLPPIWTPKECIAAMTAVIGSGSEWACGQLLAAAEGRAVTPDLLTAAFVGHPNADLRAAHEQLRFAGLTR
;
A
#
# COMPACT_ATOMS: atom_id res chain seq x y z
N MET A 1 -20.33 -31.71 -0.61
CA MET A 1 -19.11 -31.81 -1.42
C MET A 1 -18.27 -30.58 -1.09
N ARG A 2 -17.21 -30.75 -0.31
CA ARG A 2 -16.35 -29.66 0.20
C ARG A 2 -15.25 -29.42 -0.85
N SER A 3 -15.12 -28.20 -1.36
CA SER A 3 -13.99 -27.80 -2.21
C SER A 3 -13.16 -26.79 -1.45
N VAL A 4 -11.99 -27.21 -0.98
CA VAL A 4 -10.91 -26.32 -0.56
C VAL A 4 -9.99 -26.22 -1.76
N SER A 5 -9.79 -25.01 -2.28
CA SER A 5 -8.90 -24.75 -3.41
C SER A 5 -7.51 -24.44 -2.86
N PHE A 6 -6.50 -25.21 -3.26
CA PHE A 6 -5.09 -24.92 -3.00
C PHE A 6 -4.42 -24.53 -4.31
N VAL A 7 -3.54 -23.54 -4.28
CA VAL A 7 -2.63 -23.23 -5.39
C VAL A 7 -1.41 -24.16 -5.23
N GLU A 8 -1.05 -24.88 -6.29
CA GLU A 8 0.14 -25.75 -6.33
C GLU A 8 1.42 -24.93 -6.55
N ASP A 9 2.39 -25.07 -5.64
CA ASP A 9 3.76 -24.57 -5.80
C ASP A 9 4.72 -25.75 -6.04
N GLY A 10 5.33 -25.81 -7.23
CA GLY A 10 6.59 -26.49 -7.55
C GLY A 10 6.74 -28.00 -7.23
N PRO A 11 7.81 -28.68 -7.72
CA PRO A 11 8.03 -30.08 -7.42
C PRO A 11 8.56 -30.24 -5.99
N SER A 12 7.66 -30.39 -5.03
CA SER A 12 7.96 -30.84 -3.67
C SER A 12 8.32 -32.33 -3.66
N ASP A 13 9.27 -32.74 -2.80
CA ASP A 13 9.58 -34.15 -2.53
C ASP A 13 8.27 -34.91 -2.18
N PRO A 14 7.95 -36.02 -2.87
CA PRO A 14 6.71 -36.77 -2.63
C PRO A 14 6.53 -37.23 -1.19
N GLY A 15 7.61 -37.41 -0.41
CA GLY A 15 7.53 -37.71 1.03
C GLY A 15 6.99 -36.52 1.84
N THR A 16 7.54 -35.33 1.61
CA THR A 16 7.11 -34.07 2.26
C THR A 16 5.66 -33.72 1.91
N ALA A 17 5.24 -33.98 0.68
CA ALA A 17 3.87 -33.70 0.23
C ALA A 17 2.81 -34.56 0.94
N ALA A 18 3.13 -35.82 1.25
CA ALA A 18 2.24 -36.73 1.97
C ALA A 18 2.12 -36.36 3.46
N ASP A 19 3.24 -36.04 4.10
CA ASP A 19 3.28 -35.58 5.50
C ASP A 19 2.54 -34.24 5.66
N ASP A 20 2.72 -33.30 4.73
CA ASP A 20 1.98 -32.04 4.69
C ASP A 20 0.47 -32.24 4.53
N ALA A 21 0.04 -33.29 3.81
CA ALA A 21 -1.39 -33.59 3.64
C ALA A 21 -2.02 -34.11 4.94
N GLU A 22 -1.31 -34.95 5.70
CA GLU A 22 -1.77 -35.44 7.00
C GLU A 22 -1.88 -34.29 8.01
N VAL A 23 -0.85 -33.44 8.10
CA VAL A 23 -0.86 -32.28 8.99
C VAL A 23 -1.98 -31.31 8.63
N ARG A 24 -2.21 -31.04 7.33
CA ARG A 24 -3.34 -30.21 6.87
C ARG A 24 -4.69 -30.80 7.24
N SER A 25 -4.86 -32.12 7.12
CA SER A 25 -6.09 -32.81 7.51
C SER A 25 -6.35 -32.66 9.01
N ARG A 26 -5.33 -32.88 9.84
CA ARG A 26 -5.39 -32.71 11.30
C ARG A 26 -5.72 -31.27 11.69
N ALA A 27 -5.02 -30.29 11.12
CA ALA A 27 -5.28 -28.87 11.34
C ALA A 27 -6.71 -28.47 10.93
N SER A 28 -7.21 -29.05 9.83
CA SER A 28 -8.57 -28.78 9.34
C SER A 28 -9.64 -29.35 10.26
N ALA A 29 -9.43 -30.54 10.83
CA ALA A 29 -10.34 -31.15 11.79
C ALA A 29 -10.48 -30.34 13.10
N MET A 30 -9.47 -29.55 13.45
CA MET A 30 -9.47 -28.68 14.63
C MET A 30 -10.31 -27.41 14.46
N VAL A 31 -10.78 -27.11 13.25
CA VAL A 31 -11.65 -25.93 13.01
C VAL A 31 -13.09 -26.18 13.48
N ASP A 32 -13.59 -27.41 13.42
CA ASP A 32 -14.97 -27.74 13.80
C ASP A 32 -15.29 -27.40 15.27
N PRO A 33 -14.43 -27.70 16.26
CA PRO A 33 -14.61 -27.23 17.63
C PRO A 33 -14.64 -25.69 17.76
N ILE A 34 -13.75 -24.98 17.08
CA ILE A 34 -13.69 -23.50 17.09
C ILE A 34 -15.00 -22.92 16.57
N VAL A 35 -15.48 -23.40 15.43
CA VAL A 35 -16.73 -22.96 14.80
C VAL A 35 -17.93 -23.20 15.72
N ARG A 36 -17.98 -24.37 16.36
CA ARG A 36 -19.06 -24.74 17.28
C ARG A 36 -19.09 -23.81 18.50
N ASP A 37 -17.94 -23.54 19.09
CA ASP A 37 -17.83 -22.70 20.28
C ASP A 37 -18.15 -21.24 19.97
N ILE A 38 -17.77 -20.73 18.79
CA ILE A 38 -18.19 -19.40 18.31
C ILE A 38 -19.71 -19.39 18.09
N ALA A 39 -20.26 -20.37 17.36
CA ALA A 39 -21.69 -20.42 17.05
C ALA A 39 -22.59 -20.41 18.31
N ALA A 40 -22.10 -20.97 19.41
CA ALA A 40 -22.78 -20.96 20.71
C ALA A 40 -22.88 -19.55 21.35
N LEU A 41 -22.05 -18.60 20.90
CA LEU A 41 -22.12 -17.19 21.30
C LEU A 41 -23.15 -16.39 20.50
N GLY A 42 -23.69 -16.98 19.43
CA GLY A 42 -24.57 -16.29 18.49
C GLY A 42 -25.92 -15.90 19.10
N PRO A 43 -26.42 -14.68 18.84
CA PRO A 43 -27.74 -14.26 19.29
C PRO A 43 -28.84 -15.10 18.61
N PRO A 44 -30.02 -15.29 19.24
CA PRO A 44 -31.11 -16.04 18.63
C PRO A 44 -31.46 -15.51 17.22
N GLY A 45 -31.55 -16.42 16.24
CA GLY A 45 -31.92 -16.08 14.87
C GLY A 45 -30.80 -15.47 14.02
N TRP A 46 -29.53 -15.63 14.42
CA TRP A 46 -28.40 -15.26 13.56
C TRP A 46 -28.42 -16.00 12.21
N LEU A 47 -27.93 -15.33 11.17
CA LEU A 47 -27.94 -15.80 9.78
C LEU A 47 -26.56 -16.28 9.35
N GLU A 48 -25.54 -15.51 9.68
CA GLU A 48 -24.14 -15.86 9.48
C GLU A 48 -23.27 -15.22 10.58
N PHE A 49 -22.06 -15.74 10.76
CA PHE A 49 -21.02 -15.04 11.49
C PHE A 49 -19.72 -15.01 10.70
N THR A 50 -18.96 -13.95 10.93
CA THR A 50 -17.56 -13.84 10.52
C THR A 50 -16.68 -13.80 11.76
N ALA A 51 -15.56 -14.51 11.70
CA ALA A 51 -14.52 -14.44 12.73
C ALA A 51 -13.15 -14.36 12.08
N VAL A 52 -12.30 -13.47 12.57
CA VAL A 52 -10.91 -13.34 12.14
C VAL A 52 -10.03 -13.49 13.35
N PHE A 53 -9.11 -14.44 13.30
CA PHE A 53 -8.06 -14.63 14.30
C PHE A 53 -6.74 -14.15 13.70
N ALA A 54 -6.06 -13.21 14.33
CA ALA A 54 -4.73 -12.74 13.95
C ALA A 54 -3.75 -13.09 15.07
N LEU A 55 -2.89 -14.09 14.84
CA LEU A 55 -2.07 -14.68 15.89
C LEU A 55 -0.58 -14.68 15.54
N THR A 56 0.24 -14.50 16.58
CA THR A 56 1.68 -14.77 16.63
C THR A 56 1.98 -15.62 17.87
N ILE A 57 3.21 -16.07 18.05
CA ILE A 57 3.61 -16.77 19.28
C ILE A 57 3.47 -15.93 20.56
N ARG A 58 3.49 -14.58 20.47
CA ARG A 58 3.52 -13.69 21.64
C ARG A 58 2.16 -13.14 22.01
N ALA A 59 1.32 -12.91 21.00
CA ALA A 59 0.04 -12.25 21.16
C ALA A 59 -0.89 -12.62 20.02
N GLY A 60 -2.17 -12.33 20.23
CA GLY A 60 -3.17 -12.44 19.19
C GLY A 60 -4.39 -11.59 19.48
N SER A 61 -5.10 -11.25 18.42
CA SER A 61 -6.42 -10.61 18.48
C SER A 61 -7.43 -11.46 17.73
N ALA A 62 -8.71 -11.28 18.08
CA ALA A 62 -9.79 -11.80 17.27
C ALA A 62 -10.94 -10.79 17.19
N THR A 63 -11.51 -10.70 16.00
CA THR A 63 -12.75 -9.98 15.75
C THR A 63 -13.82 -10.99 15.36
N CYS A 64 -15.02 -10.85 15.89
CA CYS A 64 -16.14 -11.70 15.55
C CYS A 64 -17.44 -10.91 15.53
N GLY A 65 -18.27 -11.15 14.53
CA GLY A 65 -19.58 -10.52 14.41
C GLY A 65 -20.61 -11.47 13.82
N PHE A 66 -21.82 -11.41 14.35
CA PHE A 66 -22.99 -12.12 13.85
C PHE A 66 -23.85 -11.16 13.03
N VAL A 67 -24.36 -11.62 11.90
CA VAL A 67 -25.39 -10.92 11.14
C VAL A 67 -26.75 -11.47 11.56
N THR A 68 -27.64 -10.57 11.97
CA THR A 68 -29.05 -10.88 12.26
C THR A 68 -29.96 -10.04 11.36
N ALA A 69 -31.28 -10.26 11.45
CA ALA A 69 -32.26 -9.42 10.76
C ALA A 69 -32.20 -7.93 11.19
N GLN A 70 -31.57 -7.63 12.33
CA GLN A 70 -31.42 -6.28 12.88
C GLN A 70 -30.06 -5.64 12.54
N GLY A 71 -29.18 -6.36 11.84
CA GLY A 71 -27.85 -5.88 11.46
C GLY A 71 -26.71 -6.70 12.07
N ALA A 72 -25.48 -6.20 11.92
CA ALA A 72 -24.29 -6.83 12.46
C ALA A 72 -24.13 -6.56 13.97
N GLN A 73 -23.84 -7.61 14.74
CA GLN A 73 -23.62 -7.56 16.18
C GLN A 73 -22.24 -8.13 16.51
N PRO A 74 -21.28 -7.32 16.97
CA PRO A 74 -19.96 -7.81 17.38
C PRO A 74 -20.06 -8.60 18.69
N VAL A 75 -19.20 -9.63 18.82
CA VAL A 75 -19.06 -10.40 20.06
C VAL A 75 -17.59 -10.49 20.46
N THR A 76 -17.35 -10.53 21.77
CA THR A 76 -16.01 -10.80 22.30
C THR A 76 -15.72 -12.29 22.22
N VAL A 77 -14.61 -12.66 21.57
CA VAL A 77 -14.20 -14.06 21.47
C VAL A 77 -13.58 -14.53 22.79
N PRO A 78 -14.07 -15.61 23.42
CA PRO A 78 -13.53 -16.12 24.67
C PRO A 78 -12.08 -16.61 24.55
N ALA A 79 -11.33 -16.51 25.64
CA ALA A 79 -9.94 -16.99 25.70
C ALA A 79 -9.79 -18.49 25.39
N SER A 80 -10.80 -19.32 25.69
CA SER A 80 -10.81 -20.74 25.34
C SER A 80 -10.82 -20.97 23.83
N VAL A 81 -11.58 -20.16 23.08
CA VAL A 81 -11.62 -20.21 21.61
C VAL A 81 -10.32 -19.68 21.01
N MET A 82 -9.75 -18.63 21.61
CA MET A 82 -8.41 -18.16 21.24
C MET A 82 -7.35 -19.24 21.42
N ALA A 83 -7.40 -20.00 22.51
CA ALA A 83 -6.47 -21.11 22.77
C ALA A 83 -6.63 -22.26 21.76
N GLN A 84 -7.87 -22.58 21.34
CA GLN A 84 -8.11 -23.57 20.28
C GLN A 84 -7.53 -23.11 18.94
N ALA A 85 -7.72 -21.84 18.57
CA ALA A 85 -7.13 -21.27 17.35
C ALA A 85 -5.60 -21.28 17.40
N ALA A 86 -4.99 -20.95 18.55
CA ALA A 86 -3.55 -21.04 18.74
C ALA A 86 -3.04 -22.48 18.60
N GLN A 87 -3.72 -23.46 19.20
CA GLN A 87 -3.35 -24.87 19.06
C GLN A 87 -3.44 -25.35 17.61
N GLN A 88 -4.48 -24.90 16.88
CA GLN A 88 -4.63 -25.22 15.46
C GLN A 88 -3.51 -24.61 14.62
N ARG A 89 -3.09 -23.38 14.96
CA ARG A 89 -1.95 -22.71 14.33
C ARG A 89 -0.64 -23.47 14.56
N ASP A 90 -0.38 -23.95 15.78
CA ASP A 90 0.82 -24.71 16.10
C ASP A 90 0.89 -26.05 15.34
N VAL A 91 -0.26 -26.69 15.12
CA VAL A 91 -0.34 -27.87 14.23
C VAL A 91 -0.07 -27.48 12.78
N SER A 92 -0.63 -26.36 12.32
CA SER A 92 -0.41 -25.84 10.96
C SER A 92 1.04 -25.43 10.73
N ALA A 93 1.77 -25.02 11.77
CA ALA A 93 3.18 -24.66 11.67
C ALA A 93 4.10 -25.81 11.22
N GLN A 94 3.62 -27.06 11.31
CA GLN A 94 4.37 -28.24 10.88
C GLN A 94 4.33 -28.48 9.37
N VAL A 95 3.50 -27.75 8.61
CA VAL A 95 3.54 -27.81 7.15
C VAL A 95 4.65 -26.94 6.58
N SER A 96 5.11 -27.27 5.37
CA SER A 96 6.14 -26.52 4.65
C SER A 96 5.85 -25.01 4.49
N ALA A 97 4.57 -24.62 4.41
CA ALA A 97 4.15 -23.21 4.33
C ALA A 97 4.32 -22.42 5.65
N GLY A 98 4.53 -23.12 6.77
CA GLY A 98 4.56 -22.55 8.12
C GLY A 98 3.17 -22.15 8.64
N PRO A 99 3.09 -21.48 9.81
CA PRO A 99 1.82 -21.09 10.39
C PRO A 99 1.18 -19.95 9.60
N TRP A 100 -0.15 -19.92 9.53
CA TRP A 100 -0.87 -18.75 9.04
C TRP A 100 -0.70 -17.55 9.98
N TRP A 101 -0.84 -16.33 9.45
CA TRP A 101 -0.92 -15.10 10.26
C TRP A 101 -2.35 -14.78 10.65
N ARG A 102 -3.29 -14.99 9.72
CA ARG A 102 -4.72 -14.88 10.00
C ARG A 102 -5.50 -16.12 9.57
N MET A 103 -6.51 -16.47 10.37
CA MET A 103 -7.54 -17.45 10.01
C MET A 103 -8.88 -16.73 9.95
N LEU A 104 -9.54 -16.82 8.80
CA LEU A 104 -10.82 -16.19 8.53
C LEU A 104 -11.89 -17.28 8.41
N LEU A 105 -12.96 -17.12 9.19
CA LEU A 105 -14.13 -17.99 9.18
C LEU A 105 -15.33 -17.19 8.69
N ASN A 106 -16.06 -17.74 7.73
CA ASN A 106 -17.41 -17.32 7.41
C ASN A 106 -18.33 -18.55 7.53
N VAL A 107 -19.35 -18.45 8.37
CA VAL A 107 -20.24 -19.56 8.69
C VAL A 107 -21.68 -19.10 8.61
N THR A 108 -22.49 -19.82 7.84
CA THR A 108 -23.94 -19.58 7.79
C THR A 108 -24.69 -20.49 8.77
N ASN A 109 -25.90 -20.08 9.15
CA ASN A 109 -26.80 -20.86 10.00
C ASN A 109 -27.28 -22.18 9.34
N GLN A 110 -27.01 -22.37 8.05
CA GLN A 110 -27.22 -23.63 7.32
C GLN A 110 -26.03 -24.58 7.44
N GLY A 111 -25.01 -24.23 8.22
CA GLY A 111 -23.80 -25.05 8.41
C GLY A 111 -22.81 -24.96 7.25
N ARG A 112 -22.95 -23.97 6.34
CA ARG A 112 -21.94 -23.73 5.32
C ARG A 112 -20.76 -23.02 5.98
N LEU A 113 -19.62 -23.71 6.03
CA LEU A 113 -18.35 -23.21 6.55
C LEU A 113 -17.42 -22.88 5.39
N GLN A 114 -16.88 -21.67 5.38
CA GLN A 114 -15.73 -21.26 4.60
C GLN A 114 -14.60 -20.88 5.56
N VAL A 115 -13.43 -21.49 5.33
CA VAL A 115 -12.19 -21.21 6.07
C VAL A 115 -11.17 -20.71 5.07
N SER A 116 -10.53 -19.60 5.39
CA SER A 116 -9.39 -19.09 4.63
C SER A 116 -8.23 -18.81 5.58
N TYR A 117 -7.02 -19.09 5.12
CA TYR A 117 -5.79 -18.77 5.83
C TYR A 117 -5.05 -17.70 5.06
N ASP A 118 -4.54 -16.70 5.78
CA ASP A 118 -3.77 -15.61 5.21
C ASP A 118 -2.33 -15.67 5.70
N TYR A 119 -1.40 -15.74 4.74
CA TYR A 119 0.04 -15.80 4.95
C TYR A 119 0.73 -14.45 4.70
N GLY A 120 -0.05 -13.38 4.59
CA GLY A 120 0.43 -12.01 4.44
C GLY A 120 0.57 -11.62 2.97
N ASP A 121 -0.24 -12.15 2.06
CA ASP A 121 -0.23 -11.72 0.66
C ASP A 121 -0.59 -10.23 0.53
N GLN A 122 -1.32 -9.71 1.52
CA GLN A 122 -1.69 -8.31 1.66
C GLN A 122 -1.43 -7.82 3.10
N PRO A 123 -1.16 -6.53 3.30
CA PRO A 123 -1.08 -5.89 4.61
C PRO A 123 -2.34 -6.12 5.41
N PHE A 124 -2.15 -6.44 6.69
CA PHE A 124 -3.28 -6.62 7.59
C PHE A 124 -3.92 -5.27 7.93
N PRO A 125 -5.25 -5.23 8.11
CA PRO A 125 -5.93 -4.09 8.69
C PRO A 125 -5.31 -3.68 10.04
N ASP A 126 -5.33 -2.39 10.37
CA ASP A 126 -4.69 -1.84 11.57
C ASP A 126 -5.19 -2.49 12.88
N ASP A 127 -6.47 -2.88 12.94
CA ASP A 127 -7.07 -3.56 14.10
C ASP A 127 -6.62 -5.02 14.27
N GLN A 128 -5.94 -5.56 13.26
CA GLN A 128 -5.45 -6.94 13.19
C GLN A 128 -3.92 -7.01 13.10
N LEU A 129 -3.27 -5.90 12.75
CA LEU A 129 -1.83 -5.78 12.70
C LEU A 129 -1.25 -5.77 14.12
N GLN A 130 -0.34 -6.71 14.39
CA GLN A 130 0.35 -6.80 15.67
C GLN A 130 1.60 -5.92 15.68
N PRO A 131 2.13 -5.54 16.85
CA PRO A 131 3.43 -4.87 16.93
C PRO A 131 4.55 -5.66 16.24
N ALA A 132 5.50 -4.96 15.61
CA ALA A 132 6.61 -5.55 14.86
C ALA A 132 7.40 -6.60 15.65
N GLU A 133 7.57 -6.42 16.96
CA GLU A 133 8.27 -7.34 17.86
C GLU A 133 7.64 -8.72 17.91
N ASN A 134 6.31 -8.79 17.78
CA ASN A 134 5.58 -10.06 17.78
C ASN A 134 5.87 -10.85 16.51
N TYR A 135 5.92 -10.19 15.35
CA TYR A 135 6.29 -10.84 14.09
C TYR A 135 7.77 -11.25 14.07
N ARG A 136 8.69 -10.43 14.60
CA ARG A 136 10.11 -10.82 14.75
C ARG A 136 10.27 -12.10 15.57
N ALA A 137 9.56 -12.18 16.70
CA ALA A 137 9.61 -13.35 17.56
C ALA A 137 9.00 -14.59 16.89
N ASP A 138 7.89 -14.40 16.17
CA ASP A 138 7.25 -15.49 15.42
C ASP A 138 8.15 -16.03 14.31
N LEU A 139 8.78 -15.16 13.50
CA LEU A 139 9.73 -15.57 12.46
C LEU A 139 11.00 -16.22 13.03
N ALA A 140 11.43 -15.85 14.24
CA ALA A 140 12.53 -16.52 14.92
C ALA A 140 12.18 -17.95 15.37
N THR A 141 10.90 -18.21 15.66
CA THR A 141 10.41 -19.53 16.09
C THR A 141 9.98 -20.41 14.92
N TYR A 142 9.36 -19.79 13.91
CA TYR A 142 8.90 -20.40 12.67
C TYR A 142 9.54 -19.69 11.47
N PRO A 143 10.83 -19.96 11.18
CA PRO A 143 11.51 -19.37 10.03
C PRO A 143 10.80 -19.73 8.73
N ARG A 144 10.73 -18.78 7.79
CA ARG A 144 10.08 -18.96 6.49
C ARG A 144 11.06 -18.72 5.36
N PRO A 145 10.96 -19.45 4.23
CA PRO A 145 11.79 -19.20 3.06
C PRO A 145 11.57 -17.79 2.48
N GLN A 146 10.35 -17.29 2.55
CA GLN A 146 9.98 -15.96 2.07
C GLN A 146 9.03 -15.28 3.04
N VAL A 147 9.33 -14.02 3.35
CA VAL A 147 8.45 -13.12 4.10
C VAL A 147 7.93 -12.07 3.11
N PRO A 148 6.61 -11.78 3.08
CA PRO A 148 6.06 -10.72 2.25
C PRO A 148 6.81 -9.40 2.47
N ILE A 149 7.11 -8.67 1.40
CA ILE A 149 7.95 -7.46 1.43
C ILE A 149 7.37 -6.44 2.41
N TRP A 150 6.05 -6.24 2.40
CA TRP A 150 5.39 -5.31 3.32
C TRP A 150 5.62 -5.66 4.79
N LEU A 151 5.61 -6.95 5.14
CA LEU A 151 5.78 -7.42 6.50
C LEU A 151 7.25 -7.32 6.91
N ALA A 152 8.17 -7.66 6.00
CA ALA A 152 9.60 -7.49 6.22
C ALA A 152 9.96 -6.01 6.44
N GLY A 153 9.41 -5.11 5.61
CA GLY A 153 9.52 -3.67 5.80
C GLY A 153 8.92 -3.20 7.12
N TYR A 154 7.68 -3.59 7.45
CA TYR A 154 7.02 -3.23 8.70
C TYR A 154 7.85 -3.66 9.93
N ILE A 155 8.44 -4.85 9.87
CA ILE A 155 9.34 -5.37 10.91
C ILE A 155 10.62 -4.53 11.00
N ALA A 156 11.17 -4.05 9.89
CA ALA A 156 12.36 -3.22 9.89
C ALA A 156 12.05 -1.79 10.37
N GLY A 157 10.89 -1.26 9.99
CA GLY A 157 10.31 0.00 10.45
C GLY A 157 11.18 1.23 10.14
N PRO A 158 11.08 2.30 10.94
CA PRO A 158 11.84 3.53 10.71
C PRO A 158 13.33 3.36 10.99
N ALA A 159 13.76 2.27 11.64
CA ALA A 159 15.18 1.98 11.80
C ALA A 159 15.87 1.67 10.47
N ALA A 160 15.12 1.18 9.47
CA ALA A 160 15.65 0.88 8.14
C ALA A 160 15.73 2.11 7.22
N GLN A 161 14.70 2.95 7.23
CA GLN A 161 14.53 4.01 6.22
C GLN A 161 14.07 5.35 6.80
N GLY A 162 13.83 5.44 8.11
CA GLY A 162 13.49 6.69 8.77
C GLY A 162 14.65 7.67 8.72
N ARG A 163 14.30 8.95 8.63
CA ARG A 163 15.24 10.07 8.50
C ARG A 163 14.68 11.26 9.26
N THR A 164 14.73 11.18 10.59
CA THR A 164 14.31 12.30 11.46
C THR A 164 15.09 13.58 11.13
N PRO A 165 14.59 14.78 11.46
CA PRO A 165 15.31 16.04 11.19
C PRO A 165 16.74 16.06 11.75
N ALA A 166 16.96 15.48 12.93
CA ALA A 166 18.30 15.37 13.52
C ALA A 166 19.22 14.43 12.72
N GLN A 167 18.71 13.28 12.27
CA GLN A 167 19.46 12.35 11.42
C GLN A 167 19.77 12.97 10.05
N ALA A 168 18.82 13.69 9.45
CA ALA A 168 19.00 14.36 8.17
C ALA A 168 20.09 15.42 8.24
N SER A 169 20.08 16.26 9.28
CA SER A 169 21.11 17.29 9.50
C SER A 169 22.50 16.69 9.70
N ALA A 170 22.62 15.64 10.53
CA ALA A 170 23.88 14.95 10.75
C ALA A 170 24.41 14.28 9.46
N ALA A 171 23.54 13.61 8.70
CA ALA A 171 23.91 12.97 7.44
C ALA A 171 24.34 13.99 6.38
N ALA A 172 23.61 15.10 6.22
CA ALA A 172 23.97 16.16 5.28
C ALA A 172 25.33 16.78 5.62
N ALA A 173 25.62 17.04 6.91
CA ALA A 173 26.92 17.53 7.34
C ALA A 173 28.06 16.52 7.06
N ALA A 174 27.80 15.23 7.28
CA ALA A 174 28.76 14.17 6.98
C ALA A 174 29.03 14.01 5.49
N ASP A 175 28.00 14.16 4.64
CA ASP A 175 28.13 14.13 3.18
C ASP A 175 28.94 15.32 2.66
N ILE A 176 28.65 16.53 3.16
CA ILE A 176 29.44 17.74 2.86
C ILE A 176 30.91 17.53 3.25
N GLY A 177 31.17 17.06 4.47
CA GLY A 177 32.53 16.82 4.97
C GLY A 177 33.29 15.75 4.17
N ALA A 178 32.57 14.78 3.59
CA ALA A 178 33.13 13.75 2.73
C ALA A 178 33.12 14.10 1.23
N GLY A 179 32.63 15.28 0.85
CA GLY A 179 32.46 15.69 -0.55
C GLY A 179 31.45 14.84 -1.34
N ARG A 180 30.57 14.10 -0.65
CA ARG A 180 29.49 13.33 -1.30
C ARG A 180 28.37 14.27 -1.70
N ARG A 181 27.84 14.06 -2.91
CA ARG A 181 26.70 14.80 -3.46
C ARG A 181 25.70 13.81 -4.02
N GLY A 182 24.44 14.24 -4.10
CA GLY A 182 23.42 13.50 -4.82
C GLY A 182 23.74 13.41 -6.31
N VAL A 183 23.02 12.55 -7.00
CA VAL A 183 23.11 12.39 -8.45
C VAL A 183 22.06 13.28 -9.09
N VAL A 184 22.48 14.23 -9.92
CA VAL A 184 21.57 15.01 -10.79
C VAL A 184 20.95 14.05 -11.80
N THR A 185 19.65 14.19 -12.04
CA THR A 185 18.91 13.28 -12.91
C THR A 185 17.85 13.99 -13.74
N ASP A 186 17.56 13.43 -14.91
CA ASP A 186 16.44 13.75 -15.80
C ASP A 186 15.39 12.63 -15.85
N ASP A 187 15.45 11.68 -14.90
CA ASP A 187 14.49 10.58 -14.72
C ASP A 187 13.03 11.07 -14.69
N ILE A 188 12.79 12.28 -14.21
CA ILE A 188 11.48 12.89 -14.04
C ILE A 188 11.45 14.23 -14.78
N GLU A 189 10.33 14.51 -15.44
CA GLU A 189 10.08 15.82 -16.05
C GLU A 189 10.26 16.96 -15.04
N PRO A 190 10.62 18.17 -15.50
CA PRO A 190 10.89 19.27 -14.57
C PRO A 190 9.69 19.55 -13.66
N LEU A 191 9.96 20.03 -12.43
CA LEU A 191 8.98 20.10 -11.35
C LEU A 191 7.65 20.75 -11.76
N ALA A 192 7.70 21.83 -12.52
CA ALA A 192 6.51 22.54 -12.98
C ALA A 192 5.61 21.64 -13.86
N GLN A 193 6.18 20.93 -14.83
CA GLN A 193 5.42 20.04 -15.72
C GLN A 193 4.84 18.86 -14.95
N THR A 194 5.64 18.25 -14.07
CA THR A 194 5.23 17.14 -13.20
C THR A 194 4.03 17.54 -12.33
N PHE A 195 4.09 18.70 -11.67
CA PHE A 195 3.01 19.17 -10.81
C PHE A 195 1.74 19.53 -11.60
N ILE A 196 1.87 20.19 -12.76
CA ILE A 196 0.72 20.57 -13.60
C ILE A 196 -0.03 19.34 -14.10
N ARG A 197 0.67 18.35 -14.64
CA ARG A 197 0.03 17.12 -15.15
C ARG A 197 -0.64 16.33 -14.03
N TRP A 198 -0.01 16.26 -12.85
CA TRP A 198 -0.63 15.66 -11.67
C TRP A 198 -1.93 16.36 -11.27
N ALA A 199 -1.91 17.70 -11.23
CA ALA A 199 -3.08 18.49 -10.84
C ALA A 199 -4.23 18.37 -11.84
N VAL A 200 -3.94 18.31 -13.14
CA VAL A 200 -4.96 18.10 -14.18
C VAL A 200 -5.58 16.71 -14.05
N LEU A 201 -4.77 15.67 -13.82
CA LEU A 201 -5.31 14.32 -13.54
C LEU A 201 -6.15 14.33 -12.27
N ALA A 202 -5.69 14.96 -11.20
CA ALA A 202 -6.43 15.03 -9.94
C ALA A 202 -7.80 15.71 -10.11
N ALA A 203 -7.85 16.77 -10.92
CA ALA A 203 -9.09 17.45 -11.30
C ALA A 203 -10.03 16.53 -12.06
N VAL A 204 -9.52 15.77 -13.04
CA VAL A 204 -10.32 14.83 -13.83
C VAL A 204 -10.87 13.69 -12.98
N TYR A 205 -10.03 13.06 -12.16
CA TYR A 205 -10.47 11.97 -11.27
C TYR A 205 -11.50 12.46 -10.23
N SER A 206 -11.28 13.64 -9.65
CA SER A 206 -12.22 14.24 -8.69
C SER A 206 -13.54 14.62 -9.35
N GLY A 207 -13.48 15.19 -10.55
CA GLY A 207 -14.67 15.53 -11.34
C GLY A 207 -15.48 14.31 -11.76
N ALA A 208 -14.83 13.19 -12.06
CA ALA A 208 -15.50 11.92 -12.34
C ALA A 208 -16.02 11.20 -11.08
N ARG A 209 -15.89 11.83 -9.89
CA ARG A 209 -16.23 11.23 -8.58
C ARG A 209 -15.53 9.89 -8.34
N SER A 210 -14.34 9.70 -8.91
CA SER A 210 -13.56 8.49 -8.67
C SER A 210 -13.09 8.47 -7.22
N PRO A 211 -13.32 7.39 -6.44
CA PRO A 211 -12.78 7.28 -5.10
C PRO A 211 -11.25 7.11 -5.11
N TRP A 212 -10.66 6.80 -6.27
CA TRP A 212 -9.23 6.53 -6.46
C TRP A 212 -8.54 7.63 -7.27
N GLY A 213 -7.23 7.48 -7.45
CA GLY A 213 -6.40 8.32 -8.32
C GLY A 213 -5.75 9.52 -7.64
N PRO A 214 -5.07 10.38 -8.41
CA PRO A 214 -4.27 11.46 -7.88
C PRO A 214 -5.13 12.53 -7.18
N ARG A 215 -4.56 13.17 -6.15
CA ARG A 215 -5.14 14.30 -5.42
C ARG A 215 -4.12 15.41 -5.22
N ILE A 216 -4.63 16.62 -5.12
CA ILE A 216 -3.92 17.83 -4.74
C ILE A 216 -4.53 18.37 -3.45
N ASP A 217 -3.66 18.59 -2.48
CA ASP A 217 -3.87 19.42 -1.30
C ASP A 217 -2.90 20.62 -1.33
N ALA A 218 -3.04 21.55 -0.39
CA ALA A 218 -2.18 22.73 -0.31
C ALA A 218 -0.69 22.35 -0.13
N GLY A 219 0.08 22.43 -1.22
CA GLY A 219 1.51 22.10 -1.23
C GLY A 219 1.83 20.60 -1.28
N LEU A 220 0.84 19.75 -1.55
CA LEU A 220 1.02 18.30 -1.59
C LEU A 220 0.26 17.71 -2.79
N ALA A 221 0.95 16.92 -3.60
CA ALA A 221 0.31 15.98 -4.51
C ALA A 221 0.44 14.57 -3.95
N TRP A 222 -0.65 13.82 -3.90
CA TRP A 222 -0.69 12.44 -3.41
C TRP A 222 -1.32 11.52 -4.45
N TYR A 223 -0.79 10.31 -4.55
CA TYR A 223 -1.29 9.27 -5.44
C TYR A 223 -1.07 7.90 -4.82
N GLU A 224 -2.08 7.07 -4.97
CA GLU A 224 -2.05 5.65 -4.63
C GLU A 224 -2.80 4.90 -5.75
N SER A 225 -2.15 3.90 -6.32
CA SER A 225 -2.73 3.02 -7.32
C SER A 225 -3.61 1.95 -6.66
N ASP A 226 -4.41 1.26 -7.46
CA ASP A 226 -5.18 0.09 -7.04
C ASP A 226 -4.28 -1.08 -6.63
N ALA A 227 -3.03 -1.09 -7.09
CA ALA A 227 -1.99 -2.07 -6.74
C ALA A 227 -1.17 -1.69 -5.48
N ARG A 228 -1.58 -0.68 -4.70
CA ARG A 228 -0.89 -0.20 -3.48
C ARG A 228 0.52 0.38 -3.70
N SER A 229 0.83 0.71 -4.95
CA SER A 229 1.98 1.53 -5.29
C SER A 229 1.57 2.99 -5.16
N GLY A 230 2.43 3.85 -4.64
CA GLY A 230 2.02 5.23 -4.43
C GLY A 230 3.16 6.14 -4.00
N SER A 231 2.87 7.43 -4.08
CA SER A 231 3.86 8.47 -3.86
C SER A 231 3.24 9.79 -3.44
N THR A 232 4.11 10.65 -2.93
CA THR A 232 3.79 12.02 -2.54
C THR A 232 4.82 12.97 -3.10
N LEU A 233 4.36 14.08 -3.67
CA LEU A 233 5.16 15.23 -4.07
C LEU A 233 4.86 16.39 -3.11
N TYR A 234 5.80 16.73 -2.23
CA TYR A 234 5.73 17.91 -1.38
C TYR A 234 6.37 19.10 -2.08
N LEU A 235 5.62 20.21 -2.21
CA LEU A 235 6.16 21.50 -2.64
C LEU A 235 6.57 22.30 -1.41
N LEU A 236 7.82 22.77 -1.40
CA LEU A 236 8.42 23.48 -0.28
C LEU A 236 8.79 24.91 -0.66
N PRO A 237 8.88 25.84 0.31
CA PRO A 237 9.34 27.19 0.04
C PRO A 237 10.75 27.23 -0.56
N GLY A 238 10.98 28.17 -1.48
CA GLY A 238 12.29 28.43 -2.08
C GLY A 238 12.63 27.53 -3.27
N ASP A 239 11.63 27.22 -4.13
CA ASP A 239 11.78 26.33 -5.28
C ASP A 239 12.39 24.97 -4.90
N ARG A 240 11.77 24.34 -3.91
CA ARG A 240 12.18 23.02 -3.42
C ARG A 240 11.00 22.07 -3.48
N ALA A 241 11.29 20.80 -3.71
CA ALA A 241 10.28 19.76 -3.62
C ALA A 241 10.90 18.42 -3.21
N VAL A 242 10.08 17.52 -2.70
CA VAL A 242 10.44 16.12 -2.46
C VAL A 242 9.40 15.23 -3.09
N LEU A 243 9.82 14.38 -4.03
CA LEU A 243 9.02 13.30 -4.56
C LEU A 243 9.52 11.99 -3.97
N SER A 244 8.67 11.29 -3.22
CA SER A 244 9.05 10.02 -2.60
C SER A 244 7.86 9.08 -2.54
N GLY A 245 8.14 7.77 -2.55
CA GLY A 245 7.11 6.76 -2.64
C GLY A 245 7.67 5.36 -2.65
N GLY A 246 6.80 4.41 -2.97
CA GLY A 246 7.18 3.01 -3.01
C GLY A 246 6.31 2.21 -3.95
N ARG A 247 6.97 1.30 -4.67
CA ARG A 247 6.33 0.24 -5.44
C ARG A 247 5.95 -0.92 -4.51
N TRP A 248 4.71 -1.37 -4.62
CA TRP A 248 4.18 -2.46 -3.79
C TRP A 248 5.08 -3.71 -3.81
N ASN A 249 5.51 -4.12 -5.01
CA ASN A 249 6.41 -5.25 -5.22
C ASN A 249 7.81 -4.80 -5.67
N SER A 250 8.40 -3.83 -4.97
CA SER A 250 9.73 -3.30 -5.30
C SER A 250 10.79 -4.41 -5.39
N PRO A 251 11.43 -4.62 -6.56
CA PRO A 251 12.55 -5.54 -6.69
C PRO A 251 13.74 -5.16 -5.80
N LEU A 252 13.98 -3.86 -5.59
CA LEU A 252 15.05 -3.37 -4.70
C LEU A 252 14.80 -3.79 -3.25
N LEU A 253 13.58 -3.61 -2.75
CA LEU A 253 13.23 -4.02 -1.38
C LEU A 253 13.16 -5.54 -1.24
N ALA A 254 12.72 -6.27 -2.28
CA ALA A 254 12.81 -7.72 -2.30
C ALA A 254 14.27 -8.20 -2.16
N ALA A 255 15.19 -7.59 -2.89
CA ALA A 255 16.61 -7.91 -2.81
C ALA A 255 17.18 -7.60 -1.42
N ALA A 256 16.83 -6.45 -0.84
CA ALA A 256 17.30 -6.07 0.49
C ALA A 256 16.75 -6.99 1.59
N TYR A 257 15.42 -7.15 1.67
CA TYR A 257 14.78 -7.86 2.77
C TYR A 257 14.80 -9.39 2.64
N GLN A 258 14.64 -9.92 1.43
CA GLN A 258 14.54 -11.38 1.22
C GLN A 258 15.89 -12.01 0.85
N ARG A 259 16.82 -11.23 0.28
CA ARG A 259 18.15 -11.73 -0.14
C ARG A 259 19.31 -11.13 0.65
N HIS A 260 19.01 -10.40 1.72
CA HIS A 260 19.98 -9.78 2.61
C HIS A 260 21.00 -8.87 1.90
N GLN A 261 20.59 -8.24 0.79
CA GLN A 261 21.39 -7.19 0.17
C GLN A 261 21.29 -5.89 0.99
N PRO A 262 22.25 -4.96 0.83
CA PRO A 262 22.12 -3.63 1.43
C PRO A 262 20.82 -2.95 1.00
N LEU A 263 20.21 -2.20 1.91
CA LEU A 263 19.09 -1.32 1.56
C LEU A 263 19.54 -0.27 0.53
N PRO A 264 18.62 0.19 -0.34
CA PRO A 264 18.94 1.23 -1.31
C PRO A 264 19.33 2.53 -0.59
N ASP A 265 20.41 3.17 -1.03
CA ASP A 265 20.87 4.45 -0.48
C ASP A 265 20.10 5.60 -1.14
N LEU A 266 18.87 5.80 -0.67
CA LEU A 266 17.93 6.77 -1.20
C LEU A 266 18.27 8.22 -0.85
N TYR A 267 19.15 8.45 0.13
CA TYR A 267 19.35 9.77 0.74
C TYR A 267 20.78 10.30 0.64
N ARG A 268 21.67 9.61 -0.08
CA ARG A 268 23.05 10.06 -0.24
C ARG A 268 23.11 11.46 -0.85
N GLY A 269 23.76 12.39 -0.16
CA GLY A 269 23.86 13.78 -0.57
C GLY A 269 22.55 14.56 -0.52
N ALA A 270 21.51 14.00 0.10
CA ALA A 270 20.25 14.70 0.31
C ALA A 270 20.43 15.83 1.34
N PRO A 271 19.88 17.03 1.09
CA PRO A 271 19.86 18.12 2.06
C PRO A 271 19.19 17.75 3.38
N ASP A 272 19.45 18.53 4.43
CA ASP A 272 18.89 18.34 5.77
C ASP A 272 17.36 18.49 5.84
N TRP A 273 16.78 19.29 4.94
CA TRP A 273 15.34 19.47 4.80
C TRP A 273 14.64 18.29 4.10
N VAL A 274 15.39 17.33 3.53
CA VAL A 274 14.84 16.04 3.10
C VAL A 274 14.84 15.10 4.29
N ASN A 275 13.71 15.05 4.99
CA ASN A 275 13.52 14.31 6.23
C ASN A 275 12.06 13.84 6.38
N ASP A 276 11.76 13.13 7.46
CA ASP A 276 10.46 12.48 7.69
C ASP A 276 9.23 13.39 7.58
N THR A 277 9.37 14.71 7.71
CA THR A 277 8.21 15.63 7.58
C THR A 277 7.77 15.89 6.14
N VAL A 278 8.62 15.56 5.17
CA VAL A 278 8.39 15.79 3.72
C VAL A 278 8.57 14.52 2.89
N LEU A 279 8.72 13.38 3.56
CA LEU A 279 8.82 12.07 2.93
C LEU A 279 7.47 11.37 2.97
N ASN A 280 7.25 10.46 2.01
CA ASN A 280 6.11 9.56 2.03
C ASN A 280 6.15 8.69 3.29
N SER A 281 4.98 8.48 3.91
CA SER A 281 4.83 7.72 5.16
C SER A 281 5.35 6.28 5.09
N ARG A 282 5.55 5.74 3.88
CA ARG A 282 6.24 4.46 3.64
C ARG A 282 7.64 4.39 4.28
N ASN A 283 8.33 5.52 4.49
CA ASN A 283 9.61 5.55 5.20
C ASN A 283 9.51 5.04 6.66
N GLN A 284 8.35 5.19 7.30
CA GLN A 284 8.12 4.70 8.66
C GLN A 284 7.94 3.18 8.71
N ASN A 285 7.58 2.57 7.58
CA ASN A 285 7.31 1.14 7.47
C ASN A 285 8.36 0.41 6.63
N GLY A 286 9.50 1.05 6.32
CA GLY A 286 10.55 0.42 5.51
C GLY A 286 10.12 0.07 4.07
N LEU A 287 9.12 0.75 3.52
CA LEU A 287 8.56 0.49 2.19
C LEU A 287 8.85 1.60 1.16
N LEU A 288 9.75 2.51 1.48
CA LEU A 288 10.18 3.53 0.53
C LEU A 288 11.12 2.87 -0.50
N SER A 289 10.81 2.95 -1.79
CA SER A 289 11.67 2.42 -2.85
C SER A 289 12.37 3.51 -3.67
N PHE A 290 11.93 4.76 -3.57
CA PHE A 290 12.60 5.90 -4.18
C PHE A 290 12.45 7.21 -3.40
N CYS A 291 13.40 8.11 -3.60
CA CYS A 291 13.36 9.49 -3.09
C CYS A 291 14.12 10.41 -4.04
N TYR A 292 13.42 11.42 -4.56
CA TYR A 292 13.94 12.49 -5.39
C TYR A 292 13.69 13.83 -4.70
N TRP A 293 14.62 14.76 -4.84
CA TRP A 293 14.44 16.12 -4.35
C TRP A 293 14.77 17.14 -5.43
N TRP A 294 13.95 18.18 -5.51
CA TRP A 294 14.15 19.29 -6.43
C TRP A 294 14.86 20.42 -5.70
N THR A 295 15.93 20.91 -6.30
CA THR A 295 16.59 22.15 -5.86
C THR A 295 17.43 22.69 -7.01
N GLU A 296 17.61 24.02 -7.04
CA GLU A 296 18.43 24.69 -8.06
C GLU A 296 17.96 24.39 -9.50
N GLY A 297 16.65 24.19 -9.70
CA GLY A 297 16.07 23.95 -11.02
C GLY A 297 16.29 22.53 -11.56
N GLN A 298 16.72 21.57 -10.74
CA GLN A 298 17.01 20.20 -11.15
C GLN A 298 16.50 19.17 -10.15
N TRP A 299 16.21 17.96 -10.64
CA TRP A 299 15.98 16.79 -9.81
C TRP A 299 17.30 16.15 -9.40
N TRP A 300 17.33 15.70 -8.17
CA TRP A 300 18.42 14.97 -7.56
C TRP A 300 17.88 13.70 -6.93
N ARG A 301 18.71 12.66 -6.88
CA ARG A 301 18.43 11.42 -6.15
C ARG A 301 19.67 10.96 -5.38
N GLY A 302 19.44 9.98 -4.51
CA GLY A 302 20.50 9.21 -3.89
C GLY A 302 21.30 8.39 -4.91
N ASP A 303 22.16 7.50 -4.40
CA ASP A 303 23.10 6.78 -5.26
C ASP A 303 22.48 5.62 -6.02
N THR A 304 21.53 4.95 -5.38
CA THR A 304 20.79 3.86 -6.00
C THR A 304 19.98 4.41 -7.16
N ASP A 305 20.11 3.78 -8.33
CA ASP A 305 19.23 4.04 -9.46
C ASP A 305 17.86 3.44 -9.16
N THR A 306 16.85 4.30 -9.14
CA THR A 306 15.47 3.98 -8.77
C THR A 306 14.48 4.31 -9.89
N PHE A 307 14.94 4.53 -11.12
CA PHE A 307 14.06 4.88 -12.24
C PHE A 307 12.94 3.84 -12.44
N ASP A 308 13.28 2.55 -12.43
CA ASP A 308 12.33 1.44 -12.59
C ASP A 308 11.31 1.31 -11.43
N GLU A 309 11.53 2.02 -10.32
CA GLU A 309 10.60 2.07 -9.19
C GLU A 309 9.51 3.13 -9.38
N LEU A 310 9.60 4.00 -10.39
CA LEU A 310 8.69 5.13 -10.58
C LEU A 310 7.41 4.81 -11.37
N ASP A 311 7.39 3.69 -12.13
CA ASP A 311 6.32 3.36 -13.08
C ASP A 311 4.93 3.24 -12.42
N ASP A 312 4.76 2.26 -11.52
CA ASP A 312 3.49 2.05 -10.81
C ASP A 312 3.15 3.14 -9.76
N PRO A 313 4.12 3.72 -9.03
CA PRO A 313 3.82 4.69 -7.97
C PRO A 313 3.55 6.12 -8.43
N LEU A 314 3.67 6.44 -9.72
CA LEU A 314 3.33 7.75 -10.26
C LEU A 314 2.09 7.68 -11.15
N PRO A 315 1.22 8.70 -11.11
CA PRO A 315 0.16 8.80 -12.11
C PRO A 315 0.78 9.02 -13.52
N PRO A 316 0.05 8.78 -14.62
CA PRO A 316 0.55 8.93 -16.00
C PRO A 316 0.90 10.39 -16.39
N ILE A 317 2.01 10.90 -15.87
CA ILE A 317 2.45 12.31 -15.96
C ILE A 317 3.69 12.49 -16.83
N TRP A 318 4.26 11.41 -17.37
CA TRP A 318 5.52 11.41 -18.10
C TRP A 318 5.46 12.24 -19.38
N THR A 319 4.35 12.14 -20.11
CA THR A 319 4.17 12.89 -21.34
C THR A 319 2.77 13.54 -21.40
N PRO A 320 2.59 14.64 -22.16
CA PRO A 320 1.27 15.21 -22.39
C PRO A 320 0.31 14.18 -23.00
N LYS A 321 0.82 13.31 -23.88
CA LYS A 321 0.03 12.27 -24.55
C LYS A 321 -0.52 11.25 -23.56
N GLU A 322 0.32 10.76 -22.64
CA GLU A 322 -0.12 9.80 -21.61
C GLU A 322 -1.08 10.44 -20.61
N CYS A 323 -0.84 11.69 -20.22
CA CYS A 323 -1.74 12.44 -19.37
C CYS A 323 -3.12 12.57 -20.02
N ILE A 324 -3.18 12.98 -21.30
CA ILE A 324 -4.45 13.08 -22.06
C ILE A 324 -5.12 11.71 -22.17
N ALA A 325 -4.38 10.65 -22.47
CA ALA A 325 -4.93 9.29 -22.56
C ALA A 325 -5.56 8.84 -21.23
N ALA A 326 -4.89 9.11 -20.10
CA ALA A 326 -5.40 8.82 -18.76
C ALA A 326 -6.65 9.64 -18.43
N MET A 327 -6.69 10.93 -18.80
CA MET A 327 -7.88 11.77 -18.62
C MET A 327 -9.08 11.21 -19.42
N THR A 328 -8.87 10.89 -20.70
CA THR A 328 -9.89 10.32 -21.57
C THR A 328 -10.38 8.96 -21.10
N ALA A 329 -9.49 8.12 -20.55
CA ALA A 329 -9.87 6.82 -19.97
C ALA A 329 -10.87 6.97 -18.81
N VAL A 330 -10.81 8.08 -18.06
CA VAL A 330 -11.71 8.35 -16.93
C VAL A 330 -13.05 8.93 -17.41
N ILE A 331 -13.03 9.92 -18.31
CA ILE A 331 -14.24 10.68 -18.66
C ILE A 331 -14.98 10.15 -19.89
N GLY A 332 -14.32 9.30 -20.68
CA GLY A 332 -14.88 8.65 -21.87
C GLY A 332 -14.24 9.11 -23.18
N SER A 333 -14.31 8.24 -24.19
CA SER A 333 -13.80 8.46 -25.55
C SER A 333 -14.46 9.67 -26.22
N GLY A 334 -13.72 10.37 -27.10
CA GLY A 334 -14.21 11.57 -27.80
C GLY A 334 -13.94 12.88 -27.03
N SER A 335 -13.28 12.79 -25.88
CA SER A 335 -12.88 13.93 -25.05
C SER A 335 -11.43 14.37 -25.28
N GLU A 336 -10.68 13.68 -26.14
CA GLU A 336 -9.22 13.82 -26.29
C GLU A 336 -8.80 15.27 -26.59
N TRP A 337 -9.54 15.93 -27.50
CA TRP A 337 -9.27 17.33 -27.84
C TRP A 337 -9.54 18.27 -26.66
N ALA A 338 -10.65 18.07 -25.94
CA ALA A 338 -10.99 18.89 -24.78
C ALA A 338 -10.00 18.68 -23.61
N CYS A 339 -9.55 17.44 -23.39
CA CYS A 339 -8.48 17.11 -22.46
C CYS A 339 -7.17 17.81 -22.83
N GLY A 340 -6.81 17.82 -24.12
CA GLY A 340 -5.63 18.52 -24.62
C GLY A 340 -5.70 20.03 -24.38
N GLN A 341 -6.86 20.65 -24.65
CA GLN A 341 -7.09 22.07 -24.39
C GLN A 341 -7.02 22.41 -22.89
N LEU A 342 -7.57 21.54 -22.04
CA LEU A 342 -7.50 21.68 -20.59
C LEU A 342 -6.05 21.62 -20.09
N LEU A 343 -5.26 20.65 -20.56
CA LEU A 343 -3.85 20.52 -20.21
C LEU A 343 -3.03 21.73 -20.68
N ALA A 344 -3.19 22.16 -21.93
CA ALA A 344 -2.49 23.34 -22.46
C ALA A 344 -2.86 24.63 -21.69
N ALA A 345 -4.12 24.79 -21.30
CA ALA A 345 -4.54 25.91 -20.47
C ALA A 345 -3.94 25.85 -19.06
N ALA A 346 -3.79 24.65 -18.50
CA ALA A 346 -3.14 24.44 -17.20
C ALA A 346 -1.65 24.80 -17.24
N GLU A 347 -0.95 24.45 -18.31
CA GLU A 347 0.44 24.87 -18.56
C GLU A 347 0.57 26.40 -18.59
N GLY A 348 -0.44 27.09 -19.15
CA GLY A 348 -0.53 28.56 -19.13
C GLY A 348 -1.14 29.18 -17.87
N ARG A 349 -1.44 28.39 -16.83
CA ARG A 349 -2.16 28.83 -15.60
C ARG A 349 -3.43 29.62 -15.90
N ALA A 350 -4.17 29.17 -16.91
CA ALA A 350 -5.29 29.87 -17.51
C ALA A 350 -6.58 29.03 -17.52
N VAL A 351 -6.70 28.03 -16.65
CA VAL A 351 -7.87 27.14 -16.65
C VAL A 351 -9.12 27.90 -16.24
N THR A 352 -10.18 27.73 -17.02
CA THR A 352 -11.51 28.31 -16.78
C THR A 352 -12.55 27.21 -16.53
N PRO A 353 -13.70 27.54 -15.89
CA PRO A 353 -14.81 26.60 -15.73
C PRO A 353 -15.36 26.04 -17.04
N ASP A 354 -15.30 26.80 -18.13
CA ASP A 354 -15.79 26.36 -19.45
C ASP A 354 -14.94 25.22 -20.03
N LEU A 355 -13.62 25.23 -19.80
CA LEU A 355 -12.73 24.15 -20.23
C LEU A 355 -13.02 22.84 -19.48
N LEU A 356 -13.34 22.93 -18.18
CA LEU A 356 -13.79 21.76 -17.42
C LEU A 356 -15.13 21.26 -17.94
N THR A 357 -16.08 22.16 -18.19
CA THR A 357 -17.39 21.79 -18.74
C THR A 357 -17.22 21.08 -20.08
N ALA A 358 -16.37 21.61 -20.96
CA ALA A 358 -16.05 21.02 -22.25
C ALA A 358 -15.44 19.61 -22.14
N ALA A 359 -14.51 19.40 -21.19
CA ALA A 359 -13.90 18.09 -20.96
C ALA A 359 -14.92 17.04 -20.48
N PHE A 360 -15.91 17.45 -19.68
CA PHE A 360 -16.89 16.55 -19.07
C PHE A 360 -18.23 16.45 -19.82
N VAL A 361 -18.40 17.05 -21.01
CA VAL A 361 -19.68 17.08 -21.75
C VAL A 361 -20.34 15.71 -21.90
N GLY A 362 -19.54 14.66 -22.13
CA GLY A 362 -20.02 13.28 -22.30
C GLY A 362 -20.10 12.45 -21.01
N HIS A 363 -19.71 13.01 -19.87
CA HIS A 363 -19.59 12.28 -18.61
C HIS A 363 -20.78 12.58 -17.67
N PRO A 364 -21.67 11.60 -17.41
CA PRO A 364 -22.83 11.84 -16.55
C PRO A 364 -22.41 12.08 -15.10
N ASN A 365 -23.13 12.96 -14.40
CA ASN A 365 -22.94 13.24 -12.96
C ASN A 365 -21.57 13.82 -12.55
N ALA A 366 -20.86 14.46 -13.48
CA ALA A 366 -19.59 15.13 -13.20
C ALA A 366 -19.70 16.16 -12.06
N ASP A 367 -18.74 16.13 -11.12
CA ASP A 367 -18.56 17.13 -10.08
C ASP A 367 -17.54 18.20 -10.51
N LEU A 368 -17.98 19.13 -11.35
CA LEU A 368 -17.12 20.20 -11.88
C LEU A 368 -16.55 21.09 -10.78
N ARG A 369 -17.23 21.19 -9.63
CA ARG A 369 -16.74 21.97 -8.48
C ARG A 369 -15.54 21.29 -7.85
N ALA A 370 -15.62 19.97 -7.60
CA ALA A 370 -14.48 19.20 -7.10
C ALA A 370 -13.29 19.25 -8.07
N ALA A 371 -13.54 19.13 -9.37
CA ALA A 371 -12.48 19.27 -10.39
C ALA A 371 -11.80 20.66 -10.34
N HIS A 372 -12.60 21.72 -10.29
CA HIS A 372 -12.08 23.08 -10.23
C HIS A 372 -11.30 23.37 -8.94
N GLU A 373 -11.73 22.81 -7.81
CA GLU A 373 -11.06 22.94 -6.51
C GLU A 373 -9.64 22.36 -6.54
N GLN A 374 -9.43 21.19 -7.16
CA GLN A 374 -8.10 20.60 -7.36
C GLN A 374 -7.16 21.53 -8.14
N LEU A 375 -7.64 22.12 -9.23
CA LEU A 375 -6.86 23.08 -10.04
C LEU A 375 -6.58 24.39 -9.31
N ARG A 376 -7.53 24.84 -8.47
CA ARG A 376 -7.36 26.01 -7.60
C ARG A 376 -6.28 25.78 -6.56
N PHE A 377 -6.28 24.63 -5.87
CA PHE A 377 -5.21 24.29 -4.92
C PHE A 377 -3.84 24.21 -5.59
N ALA A 378 -3.79 23.76 -6.85
CA ALA A 378 -2.57 23.78 -7.64
C ALA A 378 -2.19 25.17 -8.20
N GLY A 379 -3.03 26.21 -8.04
CA GLY A 379 -2.76 27.55 -8.55
C GLY A 379 -2.74 27.64 -10.09
N LEU A 380 -3.59 26.85 -10.76
CA LEU A 380 -3.66 26.75 -12.23
C LEU A 380 -4.87 27.48 -12.83
N THR A 381 -5.72 28.05 -11.98
CA THR A 381 -6.90 28.84 -12.35
C THR A 381 -6.58 30.33 -12.33
N ARG A 382 -7.29 31.11 -13.15
CA ARG A 382 -7.26 32.57 -13.10
C ARG A 382 -8.13 33.16 -12.01
#